data_AF-A0A1V5TV38-F1
#
_entry.id   AF-A0A1V5TV38-F1
#
_cell.length_a   1.000
_cell.length_b   1.000
_cell.length_c   1.000
_cell.angle_alpha   90.00
_cell.angle_beta   90.00
_cell.angle_gamma   90.00
#
_symmetry.space_group_name_H-M   'P 1'
#
loop_
_entity.id
_entity.type
_entity.pdbx_description
1 polymer ?
#
loop_
_entity_poly.entity_id
_entity_poly.type
_entity_poly.pdbx_seq_one_letter_code
_entity_poly.pdbx_strand_id
1 'polypeptide(L)' 'MADKKYPDLFALIAADSEAKMLYDKLPSYVKAQMSQRADSINSIESLSDYADNLTRGDG' A
#
# COMPACT_ATOMS: atom_id res chain seq x y z
N MET A 1 -16.25 1.37 12.78
CA MET A 1 -16.31 1.07 11.34
C MET A 1 -15.23 0.03 11.11
N ALA A 2 -15.53 -1.15 10.58
CA ALA A 2 -14.49 -2.14 10.32
C ALA A 2 -13.71 -1.71 9.07
N ASP A 3 -12.40 -1.61 9.17
CA ASP A 3 -11.52 -1.28 8.05
C ASP A 3 -11.72 -2.33 6.95
N LYS A 4 -12.02 -1.85 5.73
CA LYS A 4 -12.29 -2.73 4.60
C LYS A 4 -10.99 -3.42 4.20
N LYS A 5 -10.96 -4.74 4.39
CA LYS A 5 -9.83 -5.59 4.02
C LYS A 5 -10.00 -6.21 2.64
N TYR A 6 -8.89 -6.36 1.95
CA TYR A 6 -8.75 -6.98 0.65
C TYR A 6 -7.79 -8.18 0.75
N PRO A 7 -7.80 -9.13 -0.19
CA PRO A 7 -6.90 -10.28 -0.10
C PRO A 7 -5.42 -9.90 -0.20
N ASP A 8 -5.09 -8.85 -0.95
CA ASP A 8 -3.72 -8.37 -1.13
C ASP A 8 -3.69 -6.91 -1.63
N LEU A 9 -2.48 -6.37 -1.77
CA LEU A 9 -2.22 -5.02 -2.28
C LEU A 9 -2.85 -4.77 -3.66
N PHE A 10 -2.78 -5.74 -4.57
CA PHE A 10 -3.27 -5.58 -5.94
C PHE A 10 -4.80 -5.52 -5.96
N ALA A 11 -5.46 -6.36 -5.15
CA ALA A 11 -6.90 -6.30 -4.97
C ALA A 11 -7.34 -4.99 -4.31
N LEU A 12 -6.58 -4.50 -3.33
CA LEU A 12 -6.81 -3.20 -2.69
C LEU A 12 -6.76 -2.05 -3.72
N ILE A 13 -5.67 -1.92 -4.48
CA ILE A 13 -5.53 -0.82 -5.45
C ILE A 13 -6.43 -0.98 -6.69
N ALA A 14 -6.92 -2.19 -6.98
CA ALA A 14 -7.88 -2.41 -8.05
C ALA A 14 -9.30 -2.04 -7.63
N ALA A 15 -9.68 -2.30 -6.38
CA ALA A 15 -11.03 -2.08 -5.87
C ALA A 15 -11.21 -0.70 -5.22
N ASP A 16 -10.13 -0.07 -4.78
CA ASP A 16 -10.15 1.19 -4.04
C ASP A 16 -9.37 2.30 -4.76
N SER A 17 -10.09 3.32 -5.20
CA SER A 17 -9.49 4.45 -5.93
C SER A 17 -8.58 5.29 -5.04
N GLU A 18 -8.85 5.39 -3.73
CA GLU A 18 -8.00 6.13 -2.79
C GLU A 18 -6.67 5.39 -2.60
N ALA A 19 -6.74 4.08 -2.38
CA ALA A 19 -5.55 3.23 -2.29
C ALA A 19 -4.70 3.31 -3.56
N LYS A 20 -5.35 3.28 -4.74
CA LYS A 20 -4.67 3.44 -6.03
C LYS A 20 -3.93 4.78 -6.13
N MET A 21 -4.58 5.88 -5.77
CA MET A 21 -3.96 7.21 -5.81
C MET A 21 -2.76 7.32 -4.86
N LEU A 22 -2.83 6.72 -3.67
CA LEU A 22 -1.71 6.65 -2.74
C LEU A 22 -0.56 5.85 -3.34
N TYR A 23 -0.83 4.63 -3.81
CA TYR A 23 0.18 3.75 -4.41
C TYR A 23 0.83 4.39 -5.64
N ASP A 24 0.07 5.08 -6.50
CA ASP A 24 0.60 5.69 -7.71
C ASP A 24 1.61 6.82 -7.44
N LYS A 25 1.47 7.53 -6.30
CA LYS A 25 2.38 8.60 -5.87
C LYS A 25 3.71 8.09 -5.30
N LEU A 26 3.80 6.81 -4.95
CA LEU A 26 5.00 6.25 -4.32
C LEU A 26 6.16 6.14 -5.32
N PRO A 27 7.42 6.25 -4.87
CA PRO A 27 8.57 5.94 -5.71
C PRO A 27 8.59 4.50 -6.20
N SER A 28 9.19 4.25 -7.36
CA SER A 28 9.28 2.92 -7.98
C SER A 28 9.89 1.87 -7.04
N TYR A 29 10.90 2.26 -6.25
CA TYR A 29 11.56 1.36 -5.31
C TYR A 29 10.64 0.97 -4.14
N VAL A 30 9.84 1.91 -3.63
CA VAL A 30 8.82 1.65 -2.59
C VAL A 30 7.76 0.69 -3.14
N LYS A 31 7.26 0.95 -4.36
CA LYS A 31 6.30 0.04 -5.02
C LYS A 31 6.84 -1.38 -5.18
N ALA A 32 8.13 -1.51 -5.53
CA ALA A 32 8.79 -2.81 -5.65
C ALA A 32 8.91 -3.52 -4.29
N GLN A 33 9.28 -2.81 -3.23
CA GLN A 33 9.35 -3.37 -1.86
C GLN A 33 7.97 -3.80 -1.36
N MET A 34 6.93 -2.99 -1.59
CA MET A 34 5.56 -3.33 -1.23
C MET A 34 5.05 -4.55 -1.99
N SER A 35 5.43 -4.70 -3.26
CA SER A 35 5.07 -5.87 -4.06
C SER A 35 5.63 -7.17 -3.50
N GLN A 36 6.78 -7.14 -2.81
CA GLN A 36 7.34 -8.31 -2.11
C GLN A 36 6.55 -8.71 -0.87
N ARG A 37 5.76 -7.79 -0.31
CA ARG A 37 4.92 -7.99 0.88
C ARG A 37 3.44 -7.72 0.60
N ALA A 38 3.02 -7.92 -0.64
CA ALA A 38 1.67 -7.57 -1.11
C ALA A 38 0.55 -8.22 -0.28
N ASP A 39 0.78 -9.46 0.20
CA ASP A 39 -0.16 -10.23 1.03
C ASP A 39 -0.45 -9.56 2.39
N SER A 40 0.54 -8.85 2.96
CA SER A 40 0.39 -8.15 4.23
C SER A 40 -0.23 -6.75 4.10
N ILE A 41 -0.44 -6.26 2.88
CA ILE A 41 -0.97 -4.92 2.62
C ILE A 41 -2.40 -5.06 2.08
N ASN A 42 -3.34 -5.20 3.00
CA ASN A 42 -4.73 -5.53 2.68
C ASN A 42 -5.72 -4.39 2.92
N SER A 43 -5.28 -3.21 3.37
CA SER A 43 -6.15 -2.08 3.68
C SER A 43 -5.46 -0.76 3.35
N ILE A 44 -6.23 0.33 3.21
CA ILE A 44 -5.68 1.69 3.04
C ILE A 44 -4.72 2.03 4.19
N GLU A 45 -5.09 1.69 5.43
CA GLU A 45 -4.25 1.91 6.61
C GLU A 45 -2.90 1.19 6.46
N SER A 46 -2.90 -0.10 6.14
CA SER A 46 -1.67 -0.88 5.95
C SER A 46 -0.81 -0.36 4.79
N LEU A 47 -1.44 0.11 3.72
CA LEU A 47 -0.77 0.75 2.58
C LEU A 47 -0.06 2.04 3.02
N SER A 48 -0.79 2.90 3.74
CA SER A 48 -0.27 4.17 4.23
C SER A 48 0.86 3.98 5.23
N ASP A 49 0.72 3.02 6.15
CA ASP A 49 1.74 2.71 7.15
C ASP A 49 3.02 2.16 6.51
N TYR A 50 2.90 1.25 5.53
CA TYR A 50 4.05 0.75 4.78
C TYR A 50 4.73 1.85 3.96
N ALA A 51 3.94 2.71 3.31
CA ALA A 51 4.47 3.83 2.55
C ALA A 51 5.24 4.81 3.46
N ASP A 52 4.69 5.14 4.62
CA ASP A 52 5.31 6.06 5.58
C ASP A 52 6.60 5.44 6.18
N ASN A 53 6.58 4.16 6.56
CA ASN A 53 7.77 3.45 7.06
C ASN A 53 8.90 3.38 6.02
N LEU A 54 8.57 3.10 4.75
CA LEU A 54 9.56 2.99 3.68
C LEU A 54 10.11 4.35 3.24
N THR A 55 9.28 5.40 3.29
CA THR A 55 9.72 6.76 2.91
C THR A 55 10.51 7.47 4.02
N ARG A 56 10.30 7.12 5.29
CA ARG A 56 11.12 7.63 6.41
C ARG A 56 12.51 6.98 6.50
N GLY A 57 12.66 5.74 6.01
CA GLY A 57 13.93 5.00 6.04
C GLY A 57 14.96 5.44 5.00
N ASP A 58 14.59 6.32 4.05
CA ASP A 58 15.46 6.88 3.02
C ASP A 58 16.15 8.21 3.46
N GLY A 59 16.12 8.50 4.76
CA GLY A 59 16.73 9.68 5.38
C GLY A 59 18.06 9.40 6.07
#